data_AF-A0A0F9ATX1-F1
#
_entry.id   AF-A0A0F9ATX1-F1
#
_cell.length_a   1.000
_cell.length_b   1.000
_cell.length_c   1.000
_cell.angle_alpha   90.00
_cell.angle_beta   90.00
_cell.angle_gamma   90.00
#
_symmetry.space_group_name_H-M   'P 1'
#
loop_
_entity.id
_entity.type
_entity.pdbx_description
1 polymer ?
#
loop_
_entity_poly.entity_id
_entity_poly.type
_entity_poly.pdbx_seq_one_letter_code
_entity_poly.pdbx_strand_id
1 'polypeptide(L)'
;MRGTLFFEIPDDQEIIVKLVEAVPPNWSWVDGSLHAPEMLIASGQVEEHTGFAVRRSHGNNPTIVGSYNQDERKQRNPDLFAIMVDQKLPGFIFFDEAGYRTPIISTELAKRITVGFLQKGYRGGLRFFKDCYGNCKFDNPARCDIASKPWHGGPASYEEGGPQPARIKIEWEGKYGGEEEDIAPIVTVCRSLNLREYTLAEPVEAAAS
;
A
#
# COMPACT_ATOMS: atom_id res chain seq x y z
N MET A 1 10.82 22.50 5.56
CA MET A 1 9.34 22.59 5.52
C MET A 1 8.79 21.17 5.54
N ARG A 2 7.72 20.90 6.29
CA ARG A 2 6.97 19.63 6.22
C ARG A 2 5.58 19.96 5.72
N GLY A 3 5.06 19.12 4.83
CA GLY A 3 3.68 19.21 4.39
C GLY A 3 3.00 17.85 4.36
N THR A 4 1.69 17.88 4.56
CA THR A 4 0.82 16.71 4.54
C THR A 4 -0.48 17.09 3.85
N LEU A 5 -0.92 16.29 2.89
CA LEU A 5 -2.21 16.43 2.22
C LEU A 5 -3.02 15.13 2.37
N PHE A 6 -4.33 15.28 2.51
CA PHE A 6 -5.26 14.15 2.56
C PHE A 6 -6.37 14.33 1.54
N PHE A 7 -6.70 13.27 0.81
CA PHE A 7 -7.84 13.24 -0.09
C PHE A 7 -8.71 12.01 0.17
N GLU A 8 -10.03 12.19 0.15
CA GLU A 8 -11.00 11.09 0.16
C GLU A 8 -11.03 10.41 -1.22
N ILE A 9 -11.01 9.08 -1.22
CA ILE A 9 -11.17 8.26 -2.43
C ILE A 9 -12.61 7.73 -2.44
N PRO A 10 -13.38 7.97 -3.51
CA PRO A 10 -14.65 7.28 -3.73
C PRO A 10 -14.45 5.76 -3.74
N ASP A 11 -15.51 4.98 -3.52
CA ASP A 11 -15.45 3.52 -3.76
C ASP A 11 -15.46 3.23 -5.26
N ASP A 12 -14.35 3.59 -5.92
CA ASP A 12 -14.10 3.41 -7.33
C ASP A 12 -12.68 2.89 -7.52
N GLN A 13 -12.58 1.70 -8.09
CA GLN A 13 -11.32 1.03 -8.26
C GLN A 13 -10.44 1.67 -9.34
N GLU A 14 -11.05 2.27 -10.36
CA GLU A 14 -10.31 2.95 -11.42
C GLU A 14 -9.61 4.20 -10.89
N ILE A 15 -10.20 4.87 -9.89
CA ILE A 15 -9.55 5.98 -9.18
C ILE A 15 -8.30 5.46 -8.45
N ILE A 16 -8.41 4.37 -7.70
CA ILE A 16 -7.28 3.82 -6.94
C ILE A 16 -6.15 3.38 -7.88
N VAL A 17 -6.49 2.77 -9.03
CA VAL A 17 -5.52 2.42 -10.08
C VAL A 17 -4.77 3.66 -10.57
N LYS A 18 -5.49 4.73 -10.94
CA LYS A 18 -4.88 5.98 -11.40
C LYS A 18 -3.97 6.63 -10.34
N LEU A 19 -4.36 6.55 -9.06
CA LEU A 19 -3.54 7.06 -7.96
C LEU A 19 -2.24 6.27 -7.80
N VAL A 20 -2.29 4.93 -7.90
CA VAL A 20 -1.09 4.09 -7.91
C VAL A 20 -0.21 4.44 -9.11
N GLU A 21 -0.78 4.56 -10.30
CA GLU A 21 -0.04 4.91 -11.52
C GLU A 21 0.63 6.28 -11.45
N ALA A 22 0.03 7.24 -10.75
CA ALA A 22 0.56 8.59 -10.55
C ALA A 22 1.86 8.64 -9.72
N VAL A 23 2.15 7.62 -8.90
CA VAL A 23 3.39 7.56 -8.12
C VAL A 23 4.59 7.51 -9.07
N PRO A 24 5.59 8.40 -8.96
CA PRO A 24 6.72 8.40 -9.88
C PRO A 24 7.50 7.07 -9.89
N PRO A 25 7.91 6.55 -11.07
CA PRO A 25 8.58 5.26 -11.18
C PRO A 25 9.99 5.23 -10.56
N ASN A 26 10.60 6.40 -10.35
CA ASN A 26 11.90 6.57 -9.71
C ASN A 26 11.82 6.59 -8.18
N TRP A 27 10.64 6.45 -7.58
CA TRP A 27 10.51 6.26 -6.13
C TRP A 27 11.09 4.90 -5.72
N SER A 28 11.61 4.82 -4.51
CA SER A 28 12.53 3.77 -4.12
C SER A 28 11.86 2.44 -3.76
N TRP A 29 10.68 2.44 -3.13
CA TRP A 29 9.96 1.18 -2.84
C TRP A 29 8.48 1.34 -2.50
N VAL A 30 7.82 0.18 -2.38
CA VAL A 30 6.44 -0.02 -1.94
C VAL A 30 6.39 -0.97 -0.73
N ASP A 31 5.55 -0.63 0.25
CA ASP A 31 5.09 -1.54 1.30
C ASP A 31 3.57 -1.68 1.28
N GLY A 32 3.05 -2.75 1.87
CA GLY A 32 1.62 -2.87 2.17
C GLY A 32 1.05 -4.21 1.75
N SER A 33 -0.27 -4.27 1.60
CA SER A 33 -0.94 -5.48 1.14
C SER A 33 -2.24 -5.19 0.41
N LEU A 34 -2.59 -6.10 -0.49
CA LEU A 34 -3.88 -6.16 -1.17
C LEU A 34 -4.53 -7.53 -0.89
N HIS A 35 -5.83 -7.54 -0.68
CA HIS A 35 -6.62 -8.71 -0.33
C HIS A 35 -7.78 -8.87 -1.29
N ALA A 36 -8.11 -10.11 -1.62
CA ALA A 36 -9.25 -10.42 -2.45
C ALA A 36 -10.57 -9.97 -1.77
N PRO A 37 -11.56 -9.54 -2.55
CA PRO A 37 -12.90 -9.31 -2.02
C PRO A 37 -13.60 -10.64 -1.69
N GLU A 38 -14.46 -10.62 -0.68
CA GLU A 38 -15.19 -11.81 -0.21
C GLU A 38 -15.98 -12.51 -1.33
N MET A 39 -16.54 -11.76 -2.27
CA MET A 39 -17.26 -12.33 -3.41
C MET A 39 -16.37 -13.20 -4.30
N LEU A 40 -15.10 -12.84 -4.50
CA LEU A 40 -14.17 -13.65 -5.28
C LEU A 40 -13.78 -14.92 -4.53
N ILE A 41 -13.66 -14.86 -3.21
CA ILE A 41 -13.42 -16.04 -2.35
C ILE A 41 -14.62 -16.97 -2.40
N ALA A 42 -15.83 -16.43 -2.18
CA ALA A 42 -17.08 -17.20 -2.20
C ALA A 42 -17.35 -17.87 -3.56
N SER A 43 -16.86 -17.29 -4.66
CA SER A 43 -16.96 -17.88 -6.00
C SER A 43 -16.04 -19.08 -6.23
N GLY A 44 -15.09 -19.35 -5.32
CA GLY A 44 -14.07 -20.40 -5.45
C GLY A 44 -12.93 -20.08 -6.42
N GLN A 45 -12.94 -18.90 -7.05
CA GLN A 45 -11.86 -18.42 -7.94
C GLN A 45 -10.59 -18.01 -7.19
N VAL A 46 -10.76 -17.60 -5.92
CA VAL A 46 -9.66 -17.25 -5.02
C VAL A 46 -9.58 -18.31 -3.91
N GLU A 47 -8.37 -18.76 -3.60
CA GLU A 47 -8.14 -19.62 -2.44
C GLU A 47 -7.89 -18.76 -1.20
N GLU A 48 -8.77 -18.89 -0.20
CA GLU A 48 -8.67 -18.12 1.04
C GLU A 48 -7.36 -18.43 1.76
N HIS A 49 -6.80 -17.41 2.42
CA HIS A 49 -5.54 -17.52 3.17
C HIS A 49 -4.29 -17.86 2.35
N THR A 50 -4.33 -17.86 1.01
CA THR A 50 -3.14 -17.99 0.16
C THR A 50 -2.64 -16.62 -0.28
N GLY A 51 -1.37 -16.50 -0.66
CA GLY A 51 -0.82 -15.21 -1.05
C GLY A 51 0.55 -15.27 -1.72
N PHE A 52 1.16 -14.12 -1.98
CA PHE A 52 2.60 -14.03 -2.26
C PHE A 52 3.17 -12.72 -1.76
N ALA A 53 4.48 -12.72 -1.48
CA ALA A 53 5.21 -11.56 -1.02
C ALA A 53 6.22 -11.09 -2.07
N VAL A 54 6.16 -9.81 -2.38
CA VAL A 54 7.15 -9.09 -3.16
C VAL A 54 8.06 -8.36 -2.16
N ARG A 55 9.32 -8.77 -2.03
CA ARG A 55 10.24 -8.27 -0.98
C ARG A 55 11.55 -7.73 -1.54
N ARG A 56 12.18 -6.78 -0.83
CA ARG A 56 13.54 -6.27 -1.11
C ARG A 56 14.60 -7.38 -1.19
N SER A 57 14.72 -8.18 -0.14
CA SER A 57 15.80 -9.15 -0.01
C SER A 57 15.37 -10.49 -0.61
N HIS A 58 15.70 -10.72 -1.87
CA HIS A 58 15.59 -12.04 -2.50
C HIS A 58 16.71 -12.96 -2.04
N GLY A 59 16.55 -13.49 -0.83
CA GLY A 59 17.34 -14.61 -0.37
C GLY A 59 17.10 -15.90 -1.18
N ASN A 60 15.99 -16.03 -1.93
CA ASN A 60 15.73 -17.05 -2.96
C ASN A 60 14.33 -16.83 -3.62
N ASN A 61 14.26 -16.48 -4.92
CA ASN A 61 13.07 -16.55 -5.80
C ASN A 61 11.79 -15.75 -5.38
N PRO A 62 10.79 -15.55 -6.26
CA PRO A 62 9.50 -15.00 -5.86
C PRO A 62 8.90 -15.87 -4.74
N THR A 63 8.76 -15.30 -3.55
CA THR A 63 8.22 -16.01 -2.39
C THR A 63 6.71 -15.89 -2.44
N ILE A 64 6.04 -16.93 -2.91
CA ILE A 64 4.60 -17.12 -2.69
C ILE A 64 4.36 -17.19 -1.14
N VAL A 65 3.15 -17.04 -0.51
CA VAL A 65 2.76 -17.11 0.97
C VAL A 65 1.36 -17.76 1.21
N GLY A 66 0.93 -18.19 2.43
CA GLY A 66 -0.21 -19.12 2.70
C GLY A 66 -0.26 -19.82 4.09
N SER A 67 -1.23 -20.69 4.38
CA SER A 67 -2.46 -20.42 5.17
C SER A 67 -2.30 -19.99 6.65
N TYR A 68 -3.19 -19.09 7.14
CA TYR A 68 -3.26 -18.59 8.54
C TYR A 68 -4.31 -19.30 9.41
N ASN A 69 -3.84 -19.87 10.52
CA ASN A 69 -4.54 -19.94 11.80
C ASN A 69 -3.87 -18.83 12.68
N GLN A 70 -4.50 -18.30 13.73
CA GLN A 70 -4.19 -17.03 14.48
C GLN A 70 -2.74 -16.73 14.98
N ASP A 71 -1.69 -17.18 14.32
CA ASP A 71 -0.29 -17.19 14.73
C ASP A 71 0.58 -16.45 13.68
N GLU A 72 1.10 -15.27 14.05
CA GLU A 72 1.83 -14.28 13.21
C GLU A 72 2.99 -14.85 12.35
N ARG A 73 3.39 -16.10 12.57
CA ARG A 73 4.46 -16.80 11.83
C ARG A 73 4.12 -17.16 10.38
N LYS A 74 2.83 -17.24 10.00
CA LYS A 74 2.37 -17.76 8.69
C LYS A 74 2.29 -16.75 7.54
N GLN A 75 2.42 -15.44 7.80
CA GLN A 75 2.68 -14.42 6.76
C GLN A 75 4.05 -14.60 6.06
N ARG A 76 4.83 -15.60 6.47
CA ARG A 76 6.16 -15.88 5.94
C ARG A 76 6.24 -17.09 5.01
N ASN A 77 5.24 -18.00 4.94
CA ASN A 77 5.34 -19.26 4.16
C ASN A 77 4.03 -19.67 3.46
N PRO A 78 4.03 -20.45 2.36
CA PRO A 78 2.90 -20.50 1.43
C PRO A 78 2.21 -21.81 1.18
N ASP A 79 0.93 -21.72 0.78
CA ASP A 79 0.34 -22.79 -0.02
C ASP A 79 0.71 -22.58 -1.49
N LEU A 80 1.90 -23.08 -1.81
CA LEU A 80 2.46 -23.06 -3.16
C LEU A 80 1.67 -23.95 -4.12
N PHE A 81 1.06 -25.02 -3.61
CA PHE A 81 0.35 -25.99 -4.43
C PHE A 81 -0.91 -25.37 -5.02
N ALA A 82 -1.72 -24.68 -4.19
CA ALA A 82 -2.91 -23.99 -4.66
C ALA A 82 -2.61 -22.94 -5.75
N ILE A 83 -1.50 -22.22 -5.60
CA ILE A 83 -1.11 -21.14 -6.51
C ILE A 83 -0.49 -21.67 -7.81
N MET A 84 0.28 -22.76 -7.76
CA MET A 84 1.02 -23.27 -8.93
C MET A 84 0.31 -24.43 -9.65
N VAL A 85 -0.48 -25.23 -8.95
CA VAL A 85 -1.11 -26.45 -9.49
C VAL A 85 -2.61 -26.25 -9.71
N ASP A 86 -3.31 -25.61 -8.77
CA ASP A 86 -4.78 -25.50 -8.81
C ASP A 86 -5.32 -24.25 -9.55
N GLN A 87 -4.45 -23.43 -10.15
CA GLN A 87 -4.79 -22.23 -10.95
C GLN A 87 -5.72 -21.20 -10.27
N LYS A 88 -5.90 -21.24 -8.95
CA LYS A 88 -6.68 -20.24 -8.21
C LYS A 88 -5.86 -18.97 -7.98
N LEU A 89 -6.57 -17.84 -7.91
CA LEU A 89 -5.96 -16.57 -7.53
C LEU A 89 -5.63 -16.57 -6.02
N PRO A 90 -4.56 -15.87 -5.59
CA PRO A 90 -4.19 -15.80 -4.18
C PRO A 90 -5.19 -14.96 -3.37
N GLY A 91 -5.44 -15.33 -2.11
CA GLY A 91 -6.20 -14.50 -1.16
C GLY A 91 -5.59 -13.13 -0.88
N PHE A 92 -4.25 -12.99 -0.90
CA PHE A 92 -3.57 -11.73 -0.64
C PHE A 92 -2.24 -11.56 -1.38
N ILE A 93 -1.75 -10.33 -1.45
CA ILE A 93 -0.39 -9.99 -1.87
C ILE A 93 0.20 -9.03 -0.86
N PHE A 94 1.44 -9.26 -0.51
CA PHE A 94 2.19 -8.45 0.43
C PHE A 94 3.41 -7.82 -0.24
N PHE A 95 3.67 -6.56 0.08
CA PHE A 95 4.83 -5.79 -0.37
C PHE A 95 5.66 -5.40 0.84
N ASP A 96 6.96 -5.68 0.79
CA ASP A 96 7.92 -5.39 1.86
C ASP A 96 9.22 -4.85 1.27
N GLU A 97 9.33 -3.52 1.24
CA GLU A 97 10.43 -2.81 0.60
C GLU A 97 10.59 -3.21 -0.88
N ALA A 98 9.48 -3.56 -1.54
CA ALA A 98 9.46 -3.96 -2.94
C ALA A 98 9.93 -2.81 -3.84
N GLY A 99 11.08 -2.95 -4.50
CA GLY A 99 11.73 -1.85 -5.22
C GLY A 99 13.10 -1.47 -4.68
N TYR A 100 13.30 -1.58 -3.36
CA TYR A 100 14.43 -0.90 -2.72
C TYR A 100 15.77 -1.47 -3.15
N ARG A 101 16.56 -0.66 -3.86
CA ARG A 101 17.92 -0.99 -4.36
C ARG A 101 18.01 -2.36 -5.06
N THR A 102 16.92 -2.81 -5.67
CA THR A 102 16.81 -4.15 -6.28
C THR A 102 16.58 -4.01 -7.78
N PRO A 103 17.44 -4.58 -8.65
CA PRO A 103 17.29 -4.40 -10.10
C PRO A 103 16.15 -5.23 -10.71
N ILE A 104 15.75 -6.33 -10.07
CA ILE A 104 14.73 -7.27 -10.60
C ILE A 104 13.32 -6.79 -10.24
N ILE A 105 13.07 -6.60 -8.95
CA ILE A 105 11.82 -6.04 -8.45
C ILE A 105 11.98 -4.53 -8.37
N SER A 106 11.72 -3.85 -9.49
CA SER A 106 11.64 -2.40 -9.51
C SER A 106 10.30 -1.92 -8.92
N THR A 107 10.25 -0.67 -8.46
CA THR A 107 9.01 0.00 -8.05
C THR A 107 7.98 -0.02 -9.18
N GLU A 108 8.41 0.11 -10.44
CA GLU A 108 7.53 0.02 -11.59
C GLU A 108 6.92 -1.38 -11.78
N LEU A 109 7.70 -2.44 -11.59
CA LEU A 109 7.16 -3.80 -11.58
C LEU A 109 6.18 -4.00 -10.42
N ALA A 110 6.52 -3.52 -9.22
CA ALA A 110 5.62 -3.58 -8.06
C ALA A 110 4.29 -2.86 -8.36
N LYS A 111 4.32 -1.65 -8.93
CA LYS A 111 3.13 -0.92 -9.38
C LYS A 111 2.30 -1.71 -10.39
N ARG A 112 2.93 -2.32 -11.39
CA ARG A 112 2.22 -3.14 -12.40
C ARG A 112 1.52 -4.34 -11.77
N ILE A 113 2.16 -5.00 -10.80
CA ILE A 113 1.53 -6.07 -10.02
C ILE A 113 0.34 -5.51 -9.24
N THR A 114 0.53 -4.41 -8.50
CA THR A 114 -0.54 -3.72 -7.77
C THR A 114 -1.74 -3.42 -8.67
N VAL A 115 -1.54 -2.77 -9.81
CA VAL A 115 -2.60 -2.42 -10.77
C VAL A 115 -3.35 -3.65 -11.25
N GLY A 116 -2.65 -4.73 -11.62
CA GLY A 116 -3.29 -5.97 -12.09
C GLY A 116 -4.21 -6.61 -11.04
N PHE A 117 -3.86 -6.53 -9.75
CA PHE A 117 -4.70 -7.03 -8.67
C PHE A 117 -5.82 -6.07 -8.30
N LEU A 118 -5.55 -4.76 -8.35
CA LEU A 118 -6.59 -3.75 -8.19
C LEU A 118 -7.68 -3.95 -9.27
N GLN A 119 -7.33 -4.14 -10.53
CA GLN A 119 -8.30 -4.39 -11.61
C GLN A 119 -9.14 -5.67 -11.40
N LYS A 120 -8.64 -6.63 -10.60
CA LYS A 120 -9.39 -7.83 -10.19
C LYS A 120 -10.26 -7.60 -8.95
N GLY A 121 -10.33 -6.37 -8.45
CA GLY A 121 -11.14 -6.00 -7.29
C GLY A 121 -10.44 -6.15 -5.93
N TYR A 122 -9.12 -6.41 -5.90
CA TYR A 122 -8.39 -6.49 -4.64
C TYR A 122 -8.33 -5.11 -3.98
N ARG A 123 -8.27 -5.09 -2.64
CA ARG A 123 -8.22 -3.86 -1.84
C ARG A 123 -7.28 -4.02 -0.65
N GLY A 124 -6.76 -2.91 -0.16
CA GLY A 124 -5.93 -2.85 1.03
C GLY A 124 -5.19 -1.53 1.18
N GLY A 125 -4.07 -1.57 1.89
CA GLY A 125 -3.23 -0.41 2.17
C GLY A 125 -1.88 -0.54 1.45
N LEU A 126 -1.46 0.53 0.78
CA LEU A 126 -0.18 0.62 0.06
C LEU A 126 0.54 1.88 0.52
N ARG A 127 1.87 1.81 0.64
CA ARG A 127 2.73 2.92 1.02
C ARG A 127 3.90 2.98 0.08
N PHE A 128 4.06 4.10 -0.59
CA PHE A 128 5.13 4.36 -1.55
C PHE A 128 6.11 5.35 -0.94
N PHE A 129 7.40 5.12 -1.14
CA PHE A 129 8.45 5.92 -0.52
C PHE A 129 9.43 6.41 -1.58
N LYS A 130 9.72 7.71 -1.58
CA LYS A 130 10.66 8.32 -2.54
C LYS A 130 12.07 7.79 -2.34
N ASP A 131 12.59 7.82 -1.12
CA ASP A 131 13.93 7.37 -0.71
C ASP A 131 13.99 7.28 0.83
N CYS A 132 15.10 6.85 1.42
CA CYS A 132 15.37 6.96 2.85
C CYS A 132 16.64 7.76 3.14
N TYR A 133 16.55 8.67 4.11
CA TYR A 133 17.70 9.38 4.66
C TYR A 133 18.48 8.47 5.60
N GLY A 134 19.81 8.38 5.42
CA GLY A 134 20.68 7.59 6.31
C GLY A 134 20.39 6.08 6.35
N ASN A 135 19.71 5.52 5.34
CA ASN A 135 19.16 4.15 5.34
C ASN A 135 18.09 3.88 6.43
N CYS A 136 17.46 4.92 6.97
CA CYS A 136 16.35 4.79 7.91
C CYS A 136 15.00 4.84 7.18
N LYS A 137 14.25 3.73 7.19
CA LYS A 137 12.96 3.59 6.50
C LYS A 137 11.90 4.61 6.93
N PHE A 138 12.02 5.18 8.13
CA PHE A 138 11.04 6.14 8.64
C PHE A 138 11.40 7.59 8.30
N ASP A 139 12.64 7.83 7.88
CA ASP A 139 13.13 9.15 7.51
C ASP A 139 13.10 9.30 5.98
N ASN A 140 11.95 9.70 5.44
CA ASN A 140 11.75 9.75 3.98
C ASN A 140 11.53 11.20 3.51
N PRO A 141 12.12 11.62 2.39
CA PRO A 141 11.86 12.93 1.80
C PRO A 141 10.41 13.07 1.34
N ALA A 142 9.80 12.01 0.82
CA ALA A 142 8.38 11.99 0.48
C ALA A 142 7.78 10.59 0.60
N ARG A 143 6.49 10.52 0.94
CA ARG A 143 5.71 9.27 0.97
C ARG A 143 4.27 9.49 0.53
N CYS A 144 3.67 8.41 0.03
CA CYS A 144 2.27 8.37 -0.38
C CYS A 144 1.63 7.08 0.17
N ASP A 145 0.62 7.23 1.02
CA ASP A 145 -0.14 6.12 1.60
C ASP A 145 -1.54 6.09 0.99
N ILE A 146 -1.91 4.98 0.35
CA ILE A 146 -3.22 4.75 -0.27
C ILE A 146 -3.95 3.65 0.52
N ALA A 147 -5.12 3.97 1.07
CA ALA A 147 -6.00 3.01 1.75
C ALA A 147 -7.32 2.89 0.99
N SER A 148 -7.64 1.69 0.51
CA SER A 148 -8.75 1.44 -0.46
C SER A 148 -9.98 0.71 0.12
N LYS A 149 -10.10 0.65 1.45
CA LYS A 149 -11.26 0.13 2.20
C LYS A 149 -11.47 1.02 3.43
N PRO A 150 -12.65 0.97 4.08
CA PRO A 150 -12.76 1.45 5.43
C PRO A 150 -11.70 0.80 6.30
N TRP A 151 -10.71 1.58 6.74
CA TRP A 151 -9.59 1.03 7.50
C TRP A 151 -10.06 0.79 8.93
N HIS A 152 -10.15 -0.48 9.34
CA HIS A 152 -10.17 -0.84 10.75
C HIS A 152 -8.72 -0.98 11.20
N GLY A 153 -8.27 -0.02 12.01
CA GLY A 153 -6.88 0.11 12.46
C GLY A 153 -6.20 -1.19 12.88
N GLY A 154 -5.08 -1.50 12.21
CA GLY A 154 -3.93 -2.19 12.81
C GLY A 154 -2.79 -1.19 13.07
N PRO A 155 -1.91 -1.43 14.06
CA PRO A 155 -1.35 -0.41 14.96
C PRO A 155 -0.12 0.29 14.36
N ALA A 156 -0.32 1.33 13.55
CA ALA A 156 0.81 2.16 13.10
C ALA A 156 0.58 3.68 13.18
N SER A 157 -0.65 4.14 13.44
CA SER A 157 -0.93 5.54 13.74
C SER A 157 -1.94 5.63 14.87
N TYR A 158 -1.45 5.94 16.08
CA TYR A 158 -2.29 6.19 17.27
C TYR A 158 -3.23 7.41 17.11
N GLU A 159 -3.07 8.19 16.05
CA GLU A 159 -3.78 9.45 15.81
C GLU A 159 -5.20 9.28 15.22
N GLU A 160 -5.60 8.07 14.79
CA GLU A 160 -6.80 7.90 13.96
C GLU A 160 -7.59 6.60 14.25
N GLY A 161 -8.30 6.57 15.38
CA GLY A 161 -9.24 5.49 15.70
C GLY A 161 -10.57 5.57 14.92
N GLY A 162 -11.20 4.42 14.64
CA GLY A 162 -12.55 4.32 14.04
C GLY A 162 -12.57 3.95 12.54
N PRO A 163 -13.76 3.71 11.95
CA PRO A 163 -13.91 3.47 10.52
C PRO A 163 -13.54 4.74 9.73
N GLN A 164 -12.49 4.68 8.92
CA GLN A 164 -12.01 5.79 8.09
C GLN A 164 -12.37 5.52 6.63
N PRO A 165 -12.85 6.49 5.83
CA PRO A 165 -13.10 6.27 4.40
C PRO A 165 -11.81 5.87 3.66
N ALA A 166 -11.96 5.31 2.46
CA ALA A 166 -10.83 5.14 1.56
C ALA A 166 -10.18 6.51 1.30
N ARG A 167 -8.85 6.57 1.31
CA ARG A 167 -8.12 7.84 1.31
C ARG A 167 -6.71 7.69 0.76
N ILE A 168 -6.15 8.82 0.37
CA ILE A 168 -4.73 8.98 0.06
C ILE A 168 -4.13 10.05 0.97
N LYS A 169 -3.01 9.72 1.60
CA LYS A 169 -2.19 10.63 2.41
C LYS A 169 -0.88 10.85 1.70
N ILE A 170 -0.48 12.10 1.53
CA ILE A 170 0.73 12.47 0.79
C ILE A 170 1.56 13.37 1.70
N GLU A 171 2.82 13.03 1.91
CA GLU A 171 3.72 13.76 2.82
C GLU A 171 5.07 14.04 2.16
N TRP A 172 5.66 15.19 2.51
CA TRP A 172 7.02 15.54 2.18
C TRP A 172 7.71 16.24 3.36
N GLU A 173 9.01 15.98 3.51
CA GLU A 173 9.81 16.47 4.63
C GLU A 173 11.15 17.05 4.17
N GLY A 174 11.26 18.37 4.16
CA GLY A 174 12.47 19.08 3.75
C GLY A 174 13.71 18.79 4.60
N LYS A 175 13.55 18.36 5.87
CA LYS A 175 14.70 17.92 6.68
C LYS A 175 15.40 16.68 6.13
N TYR A 176 14.73 15.91 5.28
CA TYR A 176 15.26 14.74 4.59
C TYR A 176 15.48 14.99 3.09
N GLY A 177 15.43 16.26 2.64
CA GLY A 177 15.58 16.64 1.24
C GLY A 177 14.31 16.47 0.39
N GLY A 178 13.14 16.45 1.04
CA GLY A 178 11.84 16.42 0.37
C GLY A 178 11.34 17.80 -0.06
N GLU A 179 10.76 17.88 -1.25
CA GLU A 179 10.20 19.08 -1.84
C GLU A 179 8.74 18.83 -2.28
N GLU A 180 7.96 19.90 -2.49
CA GLU A 180 6.55 19.73 -2.92
C GLU A 180 6.48 19.16 -4.35
N GLU A 181 7.49 19.45 -5.16
CA GLU A 181 7.67 18.96 -6.52
C GLU A 181 7.74 17.42 -6.58
N ASP A 182 8.21 16.78 -5.50
CA ASP A 182 8.30 15.32 -5.41
C ASP A 182 6.94 14.63 -5.45
N ILE A 183 5.92 15.31 -4.92
CA ILE A 183 4.56 14.80 -4.80
C ILE A 183 3.63 15.37 -5.87
N ALA A 184 4.08 16.38 -6.62
CA ALA A 184 3.27 17.11 -7.60
C ALA A 184 2.56 16.20 -8.62
N PRO A 185 3.16 15.10 -9.15
CA PRO A 185 2.45 14.18 -10.04
C PRO A 185 1.22 13.55 -9.40
N ILE A 186 1.33 13.15 -8.12
CA ILE A 186 0.24 12.51 -7.37
C ILE A 186 -0.86 13.53 -7.07
N VAL A 187 -0.48 14.71 -6.59
CA VAL A 187 -1.43 15.81 -6.30
C VAL A 187 -2.18 16.25 -7.56
N THR A 188 -1.49 16.33 -8.70
CA THR A 188 -2.10 16.68 -9.99
C THR A 188 -3.19 15.68 -10.36
N VAL A 189 -2.93 14.38 -10.19
CA VAL A 189 -3.92 13.34 -10.44
C VAL A 189 -5.10 13.45 -9.46
N CYS A 190 -4.85 13.60 -8.15
CA CYS A 190 -5.92 13.81 -7.17
C CYS A 190 -6.86 14.96 -7.56
N ARG A 191 -6.29 16.11 -7.94
CA ARG A 191 -7.05 17.29 -8.37
C ARG A 191 -7.80 17.04 -9.68
N SER A 192 -7.18 16.38 -10.65
CA SER A 192 -7.82 16.05 -11.94
C SER A 192 -9.01 15.09 -11.79
N LEU A 193 -8.97 14.23 -10.77
CA LEU A 193 -10.04 13.32 -10.40
C LEU A 193 -11.11 13.97 -9.51
N ASN A 194 -10.95 15.28 -9.20
CA ASN A 194 -11.82 16.03 -8.30
C ASN A 194 -11.97 15.37 -6.92
N LEU A 195 -10.90 14.76 -6.39
CA LEU A 195 -10.92 14.19 -5.05
C LEU A 195 -11.07 15.29 -4.01
N ARG A 196 -11.86 15.01 -2.97
CA ARG A 196 -12.09 15.96 -1.88
C ARG A 196 -10.90 15.99 -0.95
N GLU A 197 -10.23 17.13 -0.89
CA GLU A 197 -9.17 17.40 0.10
C GLU A 197 -9.80 17.66 1.48
N TYR A 198 -9.15 17.18 2.54
CA TYR A 198 -9.56 17.44 3.91
C TYR A 198 -8.37 17.60 4.85
N THR A 199 -8.61 18.26 5.98
CA THR A 199 -7.65 18.36 7.09
C THR A 199 -8.11 17.46 8.23
N LEU A 200 -7.18 16.75 8.86
CA LEU A 200 -7.49 16.07 10.12
C LEU A 200 -7.86 17.13 11.17
N ALA A 201 -8.91 16.87 11.95
CA ALA A 201 -9.15 17.65 13.15
C ALA A 201 -7.95 17.47 14.09
N GLU A 202 -7.48 18.55 14.72
CA GLU A 202 -6.43 18.44 15.74
C GLU A 202 -6.85 17.37 16.78
N PRO A 203 -5.91 16.51 17.23
CA PRO A 203 -6.22 15.59 18.30
C PRO A 203 -6.69 16.43 19.48
N VAL A 204 -7.92 16.19 19.95
CA VAL A 204 -8.41 16.75 21.20
C VAL A 204 -7.38 16.35 22.25
N GLU A 205 -6.60 17.31 22.74
CA GLU A 205 -5.72 17.09 23.88
C GLU A 205 -6.55 16.35 24.91
N ALA A 206 -6.15 15.12 25.23
CA ALA A 206 -6.74 14.39 26.33
C ALA A 206 -6.63 15.32 27.54
N ALA A 207 -7.76 15.91 27.93
CA ALA A 207 -7.85 16.80 29.06
C ALA A 207 -7.30 16.03 30.25
N ALA A 208 -6.06 16.35 30.62
CA ALA A 208 -5.42 15.83 31.80
C ALA A 208 -6.33 16.19 32.97
N SER A 209 -7.01 15.18 33.50
CA SER A 209 -7.85 15.22 34.70
C SER A 209 -7.25 14.25 35.71
#